data_AF-A0AAE0IEU7-F1
#
_entry.id   AF-A0AAE0IEU7-F1
#
_cell.length_a   1.000
_cell.length_b   1.000
_cell.length_c   1.000
_cell.angle_alpha   90.00
_cell.angle_beta   90.00
_cell.angle_gamma   90.00
#
_symmetry.space_group_name_H-M   'P 1'
#
loop_
_entity.id
_entity.type
_entity.pdbx_description
1 polymer ?
#
loop_
_entity_poly.entity_id
_entity_poly.type
_entity_poly.pdbx_seq_one_letter_code
_entity_poly.pdbx_strand_id
1 'polypeptide(L)'
;MDHPTTIDSVPNELLLSILSLVPTRSLLSVVGVSRRFYSVALRVLHHRLKAAASLPDLRLILECYHPSARISTPYLYCDHIYTDAVQDGGEGGRDHGLPQPTLGQLRELYAHFRPVAQEENQRARLRYPRRPQPQSETSGTQDGGGTPQSHLEQRLSLDIYLDENEPFSQLCTATSLVKVGPKPGWFLSHLNMTDDVIRVWRGWLAARASGHSAAPESEQDRTKEAVLWADPAHNVGLRFHVTEKEAELSSRPILVAQGEDLAVAYKLEYEELLVRGSQLLLMTEKAEEQREENTSGKAIIIASI
;
A
#
# COMPACT_ATOMS: atom_id res chain seq x y z
N MET A 1 -53.73 -18.12 -18.32
CA MET A 1 -52.47 -18.37 -19.02
C MET A 1 -51.41 -17.66 -18.21
N ASP A 2 -50.72 -18.39 -17.36
CA ASP A 2 -49.73 -17.81 -16.47
C ASP A 2 -48.47 -17.54 -17.30
N HIS A 3 -48.21 -16.26 -17.57
CA HIS A 3 -46.93 -15.88 -18.17
C HIS A 3 -45.83 -16.32 -17.20
N PRO A 4 -44.79 -17.06 -17.67
CA PRO A 4 -43.69 -17.43 -16.80
C PRO A 4 -43.08 -16.14 -16.24
N THR A 5 -43.08 -16.01 -14.91
CA THR A 5 -42.45 -14.86 -14.23
C THR A 5 -40.94 -14.96 -14.45
N THR A 6 -40.47 -14.34 -15.52
CA THR A 6 -39.06 -14.26 -15.86
C THR A 6 -38.35 -13.26 -14.96
N ILE A 7 -37.07 -13.50 -14.68
CA ILE A 7 -36.23 -12.60 -13.88
C ILE A 7 -36.17 -11.15 -14.42
N ASP A 8 -36.51 -10.97 -15.70
CA ASP A 8 -36.57 -9.66 -16.35
C ASP A 8 -37.71 -8.77 -15.83
N SER A 9 -38.77 -9.33 -15.23
CA SER A 9 -39.87 -8.54 -14.66
C SER A 9 -39.60 -8.05 -13.24
N VAL A 10 -38.51 -8.51 -12.61
CA VAL A 10 -38.09 -8.09 -11.26
C VAL A 10 -37.60 -6.64 -11.34
N PRO A 11 -37.86 -5.74 -10.36
CA PRO A 11 -37.26 -4.40 -10.30
C PRO A 11 -35.74 -4.40 -10.05
N ASN A 12 -35.04 -3.32 -10.42
CA ASN A 12 -33.58 -3.24 -10.24
C ASN A 12 -33.15 -3.26 -8.78
N GLU A 13 -34.00 -2.75 -7.89
CA GLU A 13 -33.80 -2.69 -6.44
C GLU A 13 -33.72 -4.09 -5.85
N LEU A 14 -34.62 -4.99 -6.27
CA LEU A 14 -34.60 -6.38 -5.84
C LEU A 14 -33.39 -7.13 -6.40
N LEU A 15 -33.01 -6.87 -7.66
CA LEU A 15 -31.78 -7.42 -8.21
C LEU A 15 -30.53 -6.91 -7.46
N LEU A 16 -30.48 -5.63 -7.10
CA LEU A 16 -29.39 -5.08 -6.28
C LEU A 16 -29.32 -5.80 -4.93
N SER A 17 -30.44 -5.96 -4.23
CA SER A 17 -30.49 -6.67 -2.94
C SER A 17 -30.05 -8.12 -3.07
N ILE A 18 -30.51 -8.85 -4.08
CA ILE A 18 -30.12 -10.26 -4.31
C ILE A 18 -28.62 -10.36 -4.62
N LEU A 19 -28.12 -9.57 -5.57
CA LEU A 19 -26.72 -9.61 -5.97
C LEU A 19 -25.78 -9.08 -4.88
N SER A 20 -26.27 -8.23 -3.98
CA SER A 20 -25.49 -7.77 -2.82
C SER A 20 -25.17 -8.88 -1.81
N LEU A 21 -25.85 -10.03 -1.88
CA LEU A 21 -25.56 -11.21 -1.05
C LEU A 21 -24.58 -12.18 -1.72
N VAL A 22 -24.32 -12.03 -3.01
CA VAL A 22 -23.46 -12.95 -3.78
C VAL A 22 -22.00 -12.54 -3.63
N PRO A 23 -21.05 -13.44 -3.29
CA PRO A 23 -19.62 -13.10 -3.17
C PRO A 23 -19.05 -12.47 -4.43
N THR A 24 -18.02 -11.62 -4.31
CA THR A 24 -17.50 -10.85 -5.47
C THR A 24 -17.04 -11.74 -6.61
N ARG A 25 -16.39 -12.88 -6.31
CA ARG A 25 -15.95 -13.84 -7.35
C ARG A 25 -17.11 -14.42 -8.16
N SER A 26 -18.20 -14.76 -7.49
CA SER A 26 -19.40 -15.29 -8.14
C SER A 26 -20.19 -14.19 -8.85
N LEU A 27 -20.14 -12.96 -8.36
CA LEU A 27 -20.78 -11.82 -9.01
C LEU A 27 -20.14 -11.49 -10.36
N LEU A 28 -18.83 -11.71 -10.52
CA LEU A 28 -18.12 -11.49 -11.79
C LEU A 28 -18.62 -12.39 -12.94
N SER A 29 -19.12 -13.59 -12.66
CA SER A 29 -19.69 -14.44 -13.72
C SER A 29 -21.04 -13.91 -14.24
N VAL A 30 -21.80 -13.24 -13.37
CA VAL A 30 -23.11 -12.66 -13.69
C VAL A 30 -22.99 -11.43 -14.60
N VAL A 31 -21.84 -10.74 -14.57
CA VAL A 31 -21.54 -9.57 -15.41
C VAL A 31 -21.67 -9.88 -16.91
N GLY A 32 -21.39 -11.12 -17.32
CA GLY A 32 -21.47 -11.55 -18.72
C GLY A 32 -22.86 -11.97 -19.22
N VAL A 33 -23.87 -12.01 -18.35
CA VAL A 33 -25.20 -12.59 -18.68
C VAL A 33 -26.06 -11.61 -19.47
N SER A 34 -26.19 -10.37 -19.01
CA SER A 34 -26.98 -9.33 -19.69
C SER A 34 -26.48 -7.93 -19.36
N ARG A 35 -26.80 -6.94 -20.20
CA ARG A 35 -26.47 -5.52 -19.93
C ARG A 35 -27.08 -5.02 -18.61
N ARG A 36 -28.24 -5.56 -18.25
CA ARG A 36 -28.92 -5.23 -17.00
C ARG A 36 -28.14 -5.80 -15.81
N PHE A 37 -27.79 -7.08 -15.85
CA PHE A 37 -26.96 -7.71 -14.82
C PHE A 37 -25.59 -7.05 -14.71
N TYR A 38 -24.96 -6.69 -15.83
CA TYR A 38 -23.75 -5.91 -15.88
C TYR A 38 -23.90 -4.61 -15.07
N SER A 39 -24.91 -3.79 -15.37
CA SER A 39 -25.12 -2.50 -14.69
C SER A 39 -25.35 -2.62 -13.19
N VAL A 40 -26.13 -3.62 -12.77
CA VAL A 40 -26.48 -3.85 -11.37
C VAL A 40 -25.28 -4.42 -10.60
N ALA A 41 -24.62 -5.44 -11.14
CA ALA A 41 -23.44 -6.06 -10.54
C ALA A 41 -22.32 -5.03 -10.36
N LEU A 42 -22.12 -4.16 -11.34
CA LEU A 42 -21.08 -3.14 -11.32
C LEU A 42 -21.32 -2.07 -10.23
N ARG A 43 -22.58 -1.68 -9.99
CA ARG A 43 -22.94 -0.83 -8.85
C ARG A 43 -22.63 -1.51 -7.51
N VAL A 44 -22.94 -2.81 -7.38
CA VAL A 44 -22.63 -3.60 -6.18
C VAL A 44 -21.11 -3.67 -5.97
N LEU A 45 -20.34 -3.97 -7.02
CA LEU A 45 -18.88 -4.04 -6.97
C LEU A 45 -18.26 -2.70 -6.57
N HIS A 46 -18.71 -1.60 -7.18
CA HIS A 46 -18.23 -0.27 -6.86
C HIS A 46 -18.52 0.12 -5.40
N HIS A 47 -19.72 -0.17 -4.90
CA HIS A 47 -20.09 0.06 -3.50
C HIS A 47 -19.19 -0.77 -2.56
N ARG A 48 -19.01 -2.06 -2.86
CA ARG A 48 -18.17 -2.96 -2.07
C ARG A 48 -16.71 -2.52 -2.04
N LEU A 49 -16.15 -2.09 -3.17
CA LEU A 49 -14.77 -1.62 -3.26
C LEU A 49 -14.56 -0.37 -2.39
N LYS A 50 -15.50 0.58 -2.44
CA LYS A 50 -15.48 1.76 -1.56
C LYS A 50 -15.58 1.38 -0.08
N ALA A 51 -16.47 0.46 0.26
CA ALA A 51 -16.62 -0.02 1.64
C ALA A 51 -15.35 -0.73 2.13
N ALA A 52 -14.78 -1.63 1.32
CA ALA A 52 -13.56 -2.36 1.64
C ALA A 52 -12.36 -1.44 1.86
N ALA A 53 -12.25 -0.33 1.12
CA ALA A 53 -11.16 0.61 1.30
C ALA A 53 -11.16 1.31 2.68
N SER A 54 -12.33 1.52 3.28
CA SER A 54 -12.46 2.17 4.59
C SER A 54 -12.08 1.28 5.77
N LEU A 55 -11.85 -0.03 5.55
CA LEU A 55 -11.37 -1.03 6.53
C LEU A 55 -11.85 -0.81 7.98
N PRO A 56 -13.17 -0.85 8.26
CA PRO A 56 -13.68 -0.43 9.58
C PRO A 56 -13.21 -1.32 10.74
N ASP A 57 -13.05 -2.63 10.51
CA ASP A 57 -12.69 -3.64 11.52
C ASP A 57 -11.28 -4.24 11.32
N LEU A 58 -10.61 -3.85 10.24
CA LEU A 58 -9.37 -4.46 9.77
C LEU A 58 -8.27 -3.40 9.71
N ARG A 59 -7.03 -3.82 9.90
CA ARG A 59 -5.87 -2.96 9.69
C ARG A 59 -4.95 -3.58 8.66
N LEU A 60 -4.33 -2.71 7.88
CA LEU A 60 -3.30 -3.09 6.94
C LEU A 60 -1.93 -2.96 7.63
N ILE A 61 -1.12 -4.01 7.51
CA ILE A 61 0.26 -4.07 7.98
C ILE A 61 1.19 -4.12 6.78
N LEU A 62 2.27 -3.34 6.85
CA LEU A 62 3.39 -3.35 5.93
C LEU A 62 4.67 -3.75 6.65
N GLU A 63 5.33 -4.78 6.15
CA GLU A 63 6.73 -5.09 6.45
C GLU A 63 7.55 -4.76 5.21
N CYS A 64 8.51 -3.86 5.35
CA CYS A 64 9.43 -3.53 4.26
C CYS A 64 10.85 -3.38 4.81
N TYR A 65 11.73 -4.30 4.44
CA TYR A 65 13.06 -4.42 5.02
C TYR A 65 14.09 -4.93 4.01
N HIS A 66 15.34 -4.53 4.19
CA HIS A 66 16.46 -5.20 3.52
C HIS A 66 16.58 -6.65 4.04
N PRO A 67 16.86 -7.67 3.21
CA PRO A 67 16.94 -9.07 3.63
C PRO A 67 17.78 -9.33 4.90
N SER A 68 18.86 -8.57 5.10
CA SER A 68 19.71 -8.67 6.29
C SER A 68 19.08 -8.12 7.59
N ALA A 69 18.02 -7.32 7.49
CA ALA A 69 17.40 -6.60 8.60
C ALA A 69 16.04 -7.18 9.02
N ARG A 70 15.64 -8.35 8.49
CA ARG A 70 14.33 -8.99 8.75
C ARG A 70 13.94 -9.08 10.23
N ILE A 71 14.90 -9.38 11.10
CA ILE A 71 14.65 -9.61 12.54
C ILE A 71 14.57 -8.28 13.32
N SER A 72 15.21 -7.23 12.81
CA SER A 72 15.31 -5.94 13.48
C SER A 72 14.26 -4.93 13.04
N THR A 73 13.75 -5.05 11.82
CA THR A 73 12.80 -4.09 11.26
C THR A 73 11.38 -4.42 11.71
N PRO A 74 10.70 -3.50 12.42
CA PRO A 74 9.33 -3.72 12.83
C PRO A 74 8.36 -3.55 11.67
N TYR A 75 7.17 -4.12 11.81
CA TYR A 75 6.05 -3.88 10.91
C TYR A 75 5.43 -2.50 11.15
N LEU A 76 4.76 -1.97 10.13
CA LEU A 76 4.11 -0.66 10.12
C LEU A 76 2.60 -0.83 9.95
N TYR A 77 1.80 -0.09 10.71
CA TYR A 77 0.37 0.04 10.37
C TYR A 77 0.20 1.05 9.24
N CYS A 78 -0.82 0.82 8.42
CA CYS A 78 -1.10 1.69 7.28
C CYS A 78 -2.51 2.28 7.44
N ASP A 79 -2.57 3.60 7.61
CA ASP A 79 -3.82 4.34 7.79
C ASP A 79 -4.38 4.73 6.42
N HIS A 80 -5.68 4.52 6.20
CA HIS A 80 -6.33 4.87 4.93
C HIS A 80 -6.33 6.39 4.73
N ILE A 81 -5.92 6.84 3.54
CA ILE A 81 -5.92 8.25 3.16
C ILE A 81 -7.12 8.52 2.24
N TYR A 82 -7.14 7.86 1.08
CA TYR A 82 -8.19 7.98 0.09
C TYR A 82 -8.19 6.76 -0.84
N THR A 83 -9.21 6.68 -1.67
CA THR A 83 -9.31 5.70 -2.76
C THR A 83 -9.55 6.45 -4.03
N ASP A 84 -8.92 6.01 -5.12
CA ASP A 84 -9.10 6.63 -6.43
C ASP A 84 -10.59 6.72 -6.77
N ALA A 85 -10.99 7.86 -7.31
CA ALA A 85 -12.30 8.02 -7.90
C ALA A 85 -12.27 7.45 -9.32
N VAL A 86 -13.38 6.85 -9.75
CA VAL A 86 -13.54 6.53 -11.17
C VAL A 86 -13.64 7.85 -11.91
N GLN A 87 -12.65 8.16 -12.75
CA GLN A 87 -12.69 9.34 -13.59
C GLN A 87 -13.85 9.22 -14.58
N ASP A 88 -14.69 10.24 -14.61
CA ASP A 88 -15.77 10.37 -15.58
C ASP A 88 -15.11 10.61 -16.94
N GLY A 89 -15.29 9.68 -17.87
CA GLY A 89 -14.74 9.75 -19.22
C GLY A 89 -15.46 10.84 -20.01
N GLY A 90 -15.14 12.10 -19.72
CA GLY A 90 -15.67 13.24 -20.45
C GLY A 90 -14.99 13.36 -21.80
N GLU A 91 -15.64 12.87 -22.85
CA GLU A 91 -15.84 13.61 -24.11
C GLU A 91 -16.80 12.85 -25.05
N GLY A 92 -18.02 13.38 -25.20
CA GLY A 92 -18.92 13.06 -26.31
C GLY A 92 -20.11 12.14 -25.99
N GLY A 93 -21.16 12.70 -25.39
CA GLY A 93 -22.46 12.02 -25.36
C GLY A 93 -23.45 12.64 -24.40
N ARG A 94 -24.15 13.70 -24.84
CA ARG A 94 -25.41 14.13 -24.23
C ARG A 94 -26.42 12.98 -24.40
N ASP A 95 -26.56 12.14 -23.38
CA ASP A 95 -27.78 11.36 -23.18
C ASP A 95 -27.97 11.02 -21.70
N HIS A 96 -29.22 10.91 -21.28
CA HIS A 96 -29.64 10.92 -19.88
C HIS A 96 -29.13 9.74 -19.05
N GLY A 97 -28.20 10.00 -18.13
CA GLY A 97 -27.83 9.10 -17.03
C GLY A 97 -26.37 9.26 -16.65
N LEU A 98 -26.06 9.29 -15.35
CA LEU A 98 -24.67 9.24 -14.86
C LEU A 98 -23.94 8.05 -15.53
N PRO A 99 -22.83 8.27 -16.25
CA PRO A 99 -22.10 7.20 -16.90
C PRO A 99 -21.63 6.21 -15.83
N GLN A 100 -21.99 4.94 -16.03
CA GLN A 100 -21.65 3.90 -15.06
C GLN A 100 -20.18 3.49 -15.24
N PRO A 101 -19.43 3.35 -14.14
CA PRO A 101 -18.00 3.04 -14.19
C PRO A 101 -17.81 1.66 -14.82
N THR A 102 -16.94 1.51 -15.82
CA THR A 102 -16.69 0.20 -16.44
C THR A 102 -15.94 -0.75 -15.50
N LEU A 103 -16.03 -2.06 -15.74
CA LEU A 103 -15.27 -3.05 -14.95
C LEU A 103 -13.75 -2.83 -15.05
N GLY A 104 -13.27 -2.37 -16.21
CA GLY A 104 -11.86 -2.00 -16.39
C GLY A 104 -11.45 -0.85 -15.48
N GLN A 105 -12.24 0.21 -15.43
CA GLN A 105 -12.01 1.34 -14.53
C GLN A 105 -12.02 0.93 -13.06
N LEU A 106 -12.94 0.04 -12.63
CA LEU A 106 -12.97 -0.45 -11.25
C LEU A 106 -11.73 -1.29 -10.90
N ARG A 107 -11.16 -2.03 -11.86
CA ARG A 107 -9.93 -2.81 -11.66
C ARG A 107 -8.72 -1.90 -11.43
N GLU A 108 -8.71 -0.71 -12.00
CA GLU A 108 -7.59 0.24 -11.94
C GLU A 108 -7.60 1.13 -10.70
N LEU A 109 -8.60 1.01 -9.82
CA LEU A 109 -8.67 1.79 -8.59
C LEU A 109 -7.66 1.29 -7.56
N TYR A 110 -6.90 2.22 -6.98
CA TYR A 110 -6.06 1.98 -5.81
C TYR A 110 -6.63 2.65 -4.57
N ALA A 111 -6.48 1.96 -3.44
CA ALA A 111 -6.61 2.55 -2.12
C ALA A 111 -5.21 2.94 -1.64
N HIS A 112 -5.08 4.16 -1.14
CA HIS A 112 -3.82 4.76 -0.72
C HIS A 112 -3.79 4.81 0.80
N PHE A 113 -2.70 4.34 1.36
CA PHE A 113 -2.49 4.24 2.80
C PHE A 113 -1.18 4.91 3.20
N ARG A 114 -1.14 5.49 4.39
CA ARG A 114 0.06 6.08 4.99
C ARG A 114 0.67 5.11 5.98
N PRO A 115 1.92 4.65 5.79
CA PRO A 115 2.62 3.87 6.81
C PRO A 115 2.96 4.71 8.04
N VAL A 116 2.57 4.24 9.23
CA VAL A 116 2.71 4.95 10.51
C VAL A 116 3.51 4.11 11.52
N ALA A 117 4.40 4.79 12.24
CA ALA A 117 5.20 4.20 13.31
C ALA A 117 4.34 3.92 14.54
N GLN A 118 4.41 2.70 15.06
CA GLN A 118 3.81 2.36 16.33
C GLN A 118 4.61 2.95 17.50
N GLU A 119 3.93 3.29 18.60
CA GLU A 119 4.61 3.63 19.87
C GLU A 119 5.53 2.48 20.33
N GLU A 120 5.16 1.23 20.08
CA GLU A 120 6.00 0.05 20.34
C GLU A 120 7.29 0.06 19.50
N ASN A 121 7.24 0.59 18.28
CA ASN A 121 8.41 0.74 17.40
C ASN A 121 9.28 1.95 17.81
N GLN A 122 8.68 2.96 18.46
CA GLN A 122 9.40 4.12 18.99
C GLN A 122 10.18 3.77 20.27
N ARG A 123 9.68 2.81 21.05
CA ARG A 123 10.43 2.23 22.15
C ARG A 123 11.50 1.33 21.55
N ALA A 124 12.68 1.91 21.29
CA ALA A 124 13.86 1.18 20.86
C ALA A 124 13.91 -0.16 21.61
N ARG A 125 13.68 -1.27 20.89
CA ARG A 125 13.85 -2.61 21.46
C ARG A 125 15.32 -2.68 21.86
N LEU A 126 15.61 -2.45 23.14
CA LEU A 126 16.93 -2.35 23.80
C LEU A 126 17.77 -3.64 23.71
N ARG A 127 17.51 -4.52 22.73
CA ARG A 127 18.12 -5.85 22.65
C ARG A 127 19.37 -5.93 21.78
N TYR A 128 19.73 -4.86 21.05
CA TYR A 128 21.03 -4.77 20.38
C TYR A 128 21.58 -3.35 20.45
N PRO A 129 22.78 -3.13 21.02
CA PRO A 129 23.43 -1.84 20.92
C PRO A 129 23.74 -1.56 19.45
N ARG A 130 23.16 -0.49 18.89
CA ARG A 130 23.72 0.14 17.68
C ARG A 130 25.21 0.40 17.96
N ARG A 131 26.07 -0.05 17.06
CA ARG A 131 27.49 0.31 17.05
C ARG A 131 27.58 1.85 17.16
N PRO A 132 28.38 2.41 18.08
CA PRO A 132 28.44 3.86 18.26
C PRO A 132 28.97 4.50 16.98
N GLN A 133 28.11 5.30 16.34
CA GLN A 133 28.49 6.25 15.31
C GLN A 133 29.34 7.33 15.99
N PRO A 134 30.53 7.69 15.48
CA PRO A 134 31.34 8.74 16.09
C PRO A 134 30.57 10.06 16.06
N GLN A 135 30.15 10.50 17.25
CA GLN A 135 29.52 11.78 17.47
C GLN A 135 30.59 12.86 17.31
N SER A 136 30.38 13.76 16.36
CA SER A 136 31.06 15.05 16.34
C SER A 136 30.60 15.85 17.55
N GLU A 137 31.56 16.12 18.44
CA GLU A 137 31.40 16.95 19.63
C GLU A 137 31.06 18.39 19.24
N THR A 138 29.89 18.87 19.64
CA THR A 138 29.68 20.30 19.89
C THR A 138 28.98 20.48 21.22
N SER A 139 29.71 21.11 22.13
CA SER A 139 29.42 21.36 23.53
C SER A 139 28.54 22.60 23.75
N GLY A 140 27.72 22.53 24.80
CA GLY A 140 26.98 23.65 25.43
C GLY A 140 25.58 23.87 24.85
N THR A 141 24.50 24.07 25.61
CA THR A 141 24.31 24.35 27.04
C THR A 141 22.83 24.02 27.34
N GLN A 142 22.55 23.51 28.53
CA GLN A 142 21.20 23.34 29.06
C GLN A 142 20.46 24.68 29.12
N ASP A 143 19.28 24.77 28.52
CA ASP A 143 18.21 25.59 29.10
C ASP A 143 16.83 24.99 28.79
N GLY A 144 15.97 25.03 29.80
CA GLY A 144 14.66 24.40 29.81
C GLY A 144 13.59 25.20 29.06
N GLY A 145 12.52 24.52 28.69
CA GLY A 145 11.28 25.14 28.19
C GLY A 145 10.97 24.83 26.72
N GLY A 146 10.85 23.55 26.37
CA GLY A 146 10.30 23.12 25.08
C GLY A 146 8.80 22.90 25.17
N THR A 147 8.02 23.79 24.57
CA THR A 147 6.61 23.61 24.22
C THR A 147 6.33 22.23 23.58
N PRO A 148 5.19 21.57 23.86
CA PRO A 148 4.82 20.29 23.24
C PRO A 148 4.28 20.51 21.82
N GLN A 149 5.13 21.05 20.93
CA GLN A 149 4.77 21.41 19.56
C GLN A 149 5.85 20.96 18.58
N SER A 150 6.08 19.65 18.51
CA SER A 150 6.76 19.02 17.36
C SER A 150 6.35 17.56 17.18
N HIS A 151 5.05 17.25 17.33
CA HIS A 151 4.44 16.03 16.81
C HIS A 151 4.31 16.09 15.26
N LEU A 152 5.31 16.66 14.59
CA LEU A 152 5.45 16.64 13.15
C LEU A 152 5.62 15.19 12.76
N GLU A 153 4.56 14.63 12.18
CA GLU A 153 4.47 13.40 11.41
C GLU A 153 5.85 12.84 11.01
N GLN A 154 6.48 12.08 11.89
CA GLN A 154 7.82 11.58 11.64
C GLN A 154 7.70 10.49 10.58
N ARG A 155 7.95 10.86 9.32
CA ARG A 155 7.97 9.93 8.20
C ARG A 155 9.06 8.90 8.46
N LEU A 156 8.65 7.64 8.46
CA LEU A 156 9.56 6.53 8.65
C LEU A 156 10.51 6.46 7.47
N SER A 157 11.78 6.15 7.74
CA SER A 157 12.80 6.10 6.71
C SER A 157 13.61 4.82 6.76
N LEU A 158 13.98 4.33 5.59
CA LEU A 158 14.92 3.26 5.35
C LEU A 158 16.17 3.83 4.68
N ASP A 159 17.34 3.37 5.10
CA ASP A 159 18.59 3.71 4.44
C ASP A 159 19.00 2.60 3.48
N ILE A 160 19.34 2.98 2.24
CA ILE A 160 19.91 2.09 1.23
C ILE A 160 21.34 2.54 0.97
N TYR A 161 22.26 1.59 1.03
CA TYR A 161 23.66 1.75 0.66
C TYR A 161 23.90 0.88 -0.56
N LEU A 162 24.52 1.45 -1.60
CA LEU A 162 24.91 0.73 -2.81
C LEU A 162 26.42 0.90 -2.98
N ASP A 163 27.13 -0.22 -3.00
CA ASP A 163 28.58 -0.24 -3.20
C ASP A 163 28.94 0.09 -4.66
N GLU A 164 30.23 0.24 -4.94
CA GLU A 164 30.73 0.44 -6.30
C GLU A 164 30.25 -0.68 -7.24
N ASN A 165 29.73 -0.30 -8.41
CA ASN A 165 29.17 -1.21 -9.41
C ASN A 165 27.91 -1.99 -8.97
N GLU A 166 27.31 -1.71 -7.81
CA GLU A 166 26.03 -2.31 -7.42
C GLU A 166 24.86 -1.56 -8.09
N PRO A 167 24.09 -2.21 -8.98
CA PRO A 167 23.07 -1.52 -9.77
C PRO A 167 21.73 -1.38 -9.03
N PHE A 168 21.46 -2.22 -8.02
CA PHE A 168 20.21 -2.18 -7.25
C PHE A 168 20.37 -2.79 -5.86
N SER A 169 19.49 -2.40 -4.94
CA SER A 169 19.28 -3.08 -3.66
C SER A 169 17.92 -3.79 -3.66
N GLN A 170 17.74 -4.78 -2.78
CA GLN A 170 16.52 -5.55 -2.65
C GLN A 170 15.80 -5.24 -1.35
N LEU A 171 14.49 -5.03 -1.42
CA LEU A 171 13.61 -4.84 -0.28
C LEU A 171 12.55 -5.95 -0.25
N CYS A 172 12.60 -6.79 0.78
CA CYS A 172 11.50 -7.71 1.06
C CYS A 172 10.29 -6.91 1.51
N THR A 173 9.16 -7.10 0.85
CA THR A 173 7.91 -6.39 1.12
C THR A 173 6.79 -7.40 1.33
N ALA A 174 6.26 -7.43 2.56
CA ALA A 174 5.07 -8.19 2.89
C ALA A 174 3.94 -7.23 3.30
N THR A 175 2.77 -7.40 2.69
CA THR A 175 1.56 -6.63 3.04
C THR A 175 0.49 -7.59 3.50
N SER A 176 -0.04 -7.35 4.69
CA SER A 176 -0.97 -8.26 5.36
C SER A 176 -2.18 -7.49 5.88
N LEU A 177 -3.35 -8.10 5.75
CA LEU A 177 -4.59 -7.62 6.34
C LEU A 177 -4.83 -8.36 7.65
N VAL A 178 -4.94 -7.61 8.75
CA VAL A 178 -5.11 -8.18 10.08
C VAL A 178 -6.37 -7.67 10.74
N LYS A 179 -6.97 -8.52 11.57
CA LYS A 179 -7.97 -8.10 12.54
C LYS A 179 -7.30 -7.97 13.90
N VAL A 180 -7.28 -6.77 14.46
CA VAL A 180 -6.65 -6.52 15.76
C VAL A 180 -7.54 -7.11 16.86
N GLY A 181 -6.93 -7.85 17.76
CA GLY A 181 -7.59 -8.43 18.92
C GLY A 181 -7.78 -7.43 20.06
N PRO A 182 -8.45 -7.85 21.15
CA PRO A 182 -8.74 -6.99 22.30
C PRO A 182 -7.48 -6.57 23.08
N LYS A 183 -6.33 -7.21 22.82
CA LYS A 183 -5.04 -6.88 23.43
C LYS A 183 -4.08 -6.33 22.36
N PRO A 184 -3.26 -5.32 22.68
CA PRO A 184 -2.21 -4.84 21.78
C PRO A 184 -1.27 -5.98 21.35
N GLY A 185 -0.91 -6.02 20.07
CA GLY A 185 -0.01 -7.03 19.49
C GLY A 185 -0.64 -8.41 19.24
N TRP A 186 -1.94 -8.57 19.48
CA TRP A 186 -2.67 -9.81 19.22
C TRP A 186 -3.52 -9.65 17.97
N PHE A 187 -3.46 -10.62 17.06
CA PHE A 187 -4.28 -10.63 15.85
C PHE A 187 -5.28 -11.78 15.89
N LEU A 188 -6.55 -11.47 15.62
CA LEU A 188 -7.64 -12.44 15.46
C LEU A 188 -7.62 -13.09 14.09
N SER A 189 -7.07 -12.41 13.10
CA SER A 189 -6.81 -12.93 11.75
C SER A 189 -5.56 -12.27 11.16
N HIS A 190 -4.87 -13.02 10.32
CA HIS A 190 -3.70 -12.55 9.59
C HIS A 190 -3.75 -13.12 8.17
N LEU A 191 -3.96 -12.25 7.19
CA LEU A 191 -4.10 -12.61 5.79
C LEU A 191 -3.05 -11.91 4.95
N ASN A 192 -2.07 -12.66 4.45
CA ASN A 192 -1.04 -12.14 3.58
C ASN A 192 -1.64 -11.81 2.20
N MET A 193 -1.43 -10.58 1.76
CA MET A 193 -1.85 -10.12 0.44
C MET A 193 -0.72 -10.27 -0.58
N THR A 194 0.48 -9.83 -0.20
CA THR A 194 1.70 -9.97 -0.99
C THR A 194 2.86 -10.28 -0.05
N ASP A 195 3.80 -11.08 -0.54
CA ASP A 195 5.08 -11.39 0.10
C ASP A 195 6.09 -11.57 -1.04
N ASP A 196 6.72 -10.46 -1.44
CA ASP A 196 7.58 -10.41 -2.62
C ASP A 196 8.75 -9.43 -2.40
N VAL A 197 9.63 -9.31 -3.38
CA VAL A 197 10.85 -8.51 -3.31
C VAL A 197 10.83 -7.39 -4.35
N ILE A 198 10.95 -6.17 -3.86
CA ILE A 198 11.11 -4.98 -4.69
C ILE A 198 12.60 -4.75 -4.96
N ARG A 199 12.95 -4.54 -6.23
CA ARG A 199 14.31 -4.10 -6.62
C ARG A 199 14.32 -2.59 -6.76
N VAL A 200 15.21 -1.94 -6.02
CA VAL A 200 15.40 -0.49 -6.04
C VAL A 200 16.69 -0.18 -6.78
N TRP A 201 16.55 0.32 -8.00
CA TRP A 201 17.69 0.56 -8.89
C TRP A 201 18.39 1.89 -8.58
N ARG A 202 19.72 1.89 -8.70
CA ARG A 202 20.57 3.09 -8.58
C ARG A 202 20.07 4.25 -9.44
N GLY A 203 19.78 3.98 -10.71
CA GLY A 203 19.28 5.00 -11.64
C GLY A 203 17.93 5.59 -11.20
N TRP A 204 17.03 4.76 -10.67
CA TRP A 204 15.75 5.22 -10.12
C TRP A 204 15.97 6.09 -8.88
N LEU A 205 16.85 5.69 -7.95
CA LEU A 205 17.18 6.47 -6.75
C LEU A 205 17.78 7.83 -7.10
N ALA A 206 18.74 7.87 -8.03
CA ALA A 206 19.37 9.10 -8.48
C ALA A 206 18.37 10.05 -9.17
N ALA A 207 17.51 9.51 -10.05
CA ALA A 207 16.45 10.29 -10.71
C ALA A 207 15.46 10.88 -9.70
N ARG A 208 15.09 10.11 -8.67
CA ARG A 208 14.18 10.56 -7.61
C ARG A 208 14.83 11.59 -6.68
N ALA A 209 16.07 11.37 -6.27
CA ALA A 209 16.80 12.30 -5.38
C ALA A 209 17.07 13.66 -6.04
N SER A 210 17.36 13.66 -7.34
CA SER A 210 17.60 14.88 -8.12
C SER A 210 16.34 15.61 -8.56
N GLY A 211 15.14 15.06 -8.30
CA GLY A 211 13.87 15.58 -8.80
C GLY A 211 13.71 15.50 -10.32
N HIS A 212 14.68 14.91 -11.04
CA HIS A 212 14.65 14.73 -12.49
C HIS A 212 13.91 13.44 -12.84
N SER A 213 12.59 13.43 -12.69
CA SER A 213 11.77 12.47 -13.44
C SER A 213 11.77 12.94 -14.88
N ALA A 214 12.51 12.25 -15.76
CA ALA A 214 12.57 12.54 -17.19
C ALA A 214 11.14 12.76 -17.69
N ALA A 215 10.81 13.99 -18.11
CA ALA A 215 9.43 14.44 -18.28
C ALA A 215 8.61 13.44 -19.12
N PRO A 216 7.74 12.62 -18.51
CA PRO A 216 6.87 11.77 -19.30
C PRO A 216 5.76 12.61 -19.90
N GLU A 217 5.25 12.10 -21.02
CA GLU A 217 4.27 12.73 -21.89
C GLU A 217 2.88 12.86 -21.24
N SER A 218 2.65 12.16 -20.11
CA SER A 218 1.40 12.20 -19.34
C SER A 218 1.65 12.22 -17.82
N GLU A 219 0.76 12.86 -17.05
CA GLU A 219 0.84 12.85 -15.57
C GLU A 219 0.62 11.47 -14.96
N GLN A 220 -0.16 10.60 -15.62
CA GLN A 220 -0.41 9.22 -15.21
C GLN A 220 0.86 8.35 -15.26
N ASP A 221 1.73 8.57 -16.25
CA ASP A 221 2.99 7.82 -16.37
C ASP A 221 4.02 8.28 -15.33
N ARG A 222 4.03 9.58 -14.96
CA ARG A 222 4.83 10.09 -13.81
C ARG A 222 4.48 9.33 -12.54
N THR A 223 3.19 9.14 -12.30
CA THR A 223 2.71 8.51 -11.05
C THR A 223 3.00 7.02 -11.02
N LYS A 224 3.07 6.35 -12.18
CA LYS A 224 3.40 4.92 -12.26
C LYS A 224 4.90 4.65 -12.13
N GLU A 225 5.75 5.43 -12.79
CA GLU A 225 7.21 5.34 -12.65
C GLU A 225 7.68 5.71 -11.23
N ALA A 226 6.87 6.53 -10.56
CA ALA A 226 7.08 6.93 -9.19
C ALA A 226 6.89 5.81 -8.17
N VAL A 227 6.12 4.76 -8.50
CA VAL A 227 5.74 3.71 -7.55
C VAL A 227 6.58 2.47 -7.79
N LEU A 228 7.16 1.95 -6.71
CA LEU A 228 7.84 0.66 -6.72
C LEU A 228 6.84 -0.45 -6.45
N TRP A 229 6.58 -1.28 -7.46
CA TRP A 229 5.60 -2.35 -7.37
C TRP A 229 6.20 -3.63 -6.80
N ALA A 230 5.52 -4.22 -5.82
CA ALA A 230 5.91 -5.49 -5.20
C ALA A 230 5.66 -6.68 -6.11
N ASP A 231 4.59 -6.63 -6.92
CA ASP A 231 4.18 -7.74 -7.77
C ASP A 231 3.98 -7.32 -9.25
N PRO A 232 4.17 -8.23 -10.23
CA PRO A 232 4.00 -7.92 -11.65
C PRO A 232 2.58 -7.51 -12.06
N ALA A 233 1.58 -7.85 -11.24
CA ALA A 233 0.18 -7.47 -11.48
C ALA A 233 -0.16 -6.10 -10.88
N HIS A 234 0.82 -5.39 -10.30
CA HIS A 234 0.67 -4.08 -9.69
C HIS A 234 -0.47 -4.06 -8.65
N ASN A 235 -0.55 -5.08 -7.79
CA ASN A 235 -1.54 -5.13 -6.73
C ASN A 235 -1.09 -4.34 -5.51
N VAL A 236 0.19 -4.33 -5.20
CA VAL A 236 0.78 -3.58 -4.09
C VAL A 236 1.97 -2.77 -4.57
N GLY A 237 2.01 -1.49 -4.22
CA GLY A 237 3.09 -0.58 -4.58
C GLY A 237 3.47 0.36 -3.44
N LEU A 238 4.74 0.75 -3.39
CA LEU A 238 5.27 1.68 -2.40
C LEU A 238 5.77 2.95 -3.08
N ARG A 239 5.43 4.09 -2.50
CA ARG A 239 5.97 5.39 -2.86
C ARG A 239 6.90 5.89 -1.77
N PHE A 240 8.08 6.33 -2.20
CA PHE A 240 9.10 6.86 -1.32
C PHE A 240 9.51 8.27 -1.72
N HIS A 241 9.78 9.08 -0.71
CA HIS A 241 10.58 10.29 -0.84
C HIS A 241 12.06 9.89 -0.75
N VAL A 242 12.86 10.19 -1.78
CA VAL A 242 14.26 9.77 -1.84
C VAL A 242 15.15 10.98 -1.63
N THR A 243 16.08 10.88 -0.69
CA THR A 243 17.11 11.90 -0.43
C THR A 243 18.50 11.25 -0.47
N GLU A 244 19.45 11.86 -1.18
CA GLU A 244 20.84 11.40 -1.16
C GLU A 244 21.53 11.89 0.12
N LYS A 245 22.35 11.04 0.75
CA LYS A 245 23.02 11.39 2.00
C LYS A 245 24.30 12.19 1.76
N GLU A 246 24.30 13.45 2.19
CA GLU A 246 25.43 14.40 2.06
C GLU A 246 26.73 13.95 2.74
N ALA A 247 26.66 13.14 3.80
CA ALA A 247 27.85 12.69 4.53
C ALA A 247 28.80 11.85 3.65
N GLU A 248 28.29 11.16 2.64
CA GLU A 248 29.12 10.35 1.72
C GLU A 248 29.62 11.15 0.51
N LEU A 249 28.95 12.25 0.14
CA LEU A 249 29.45 13.21 -0.84
C LEU A 249 30.81 13.80 -0.42
N SER A 250 31.02 13.98 0.88
CA SER A 250 32.29 14.48 1.45
C SER A 250 33.43 13.46 1.46
N SER A 251 33.11 12.16 1.30
CA SER A 251 34.10 11.06 1.22
C SER A 251 34.39 10.63 -0.21
N ARG A 252 33.83 11.31 -1.22
CA ARG A 252 34.05 10.95 -2.62
C ARG A 252 35.49 11.23 -3.04
N PRO A 253 36.16 10.28 -3.71
CA PRO A 253 37.49 10.54 -4.24
C PRO A 253 37.44 11.70 -5.25
N ILE A 254 38.42 12.60 -5.17
CA ILE A 254 38.50 13.80 -6.03
C ILE A 254 38.73 13.44 -7.51
N LEU A 255 39.30 12.25 -7.76
CA LEU A 255 39.52 11.70 -9.09
C LEU A 255 38.64 10.45 -9.25
N VAL A 256 37.68 10.54 -10.17
CA VAL A 256 36.80 9.43 -10.54
C VAL A 256 37.04 9.14 -12.01
N ALA A 257 37.34 7.89 -12.36
CA ALA A 257 37.50 7.53 -13.76
C ALA A 257 36.15 7.68 -14.49
N GLN A 258 36.19 8.09 -15.76
CA GLN A 258 34.98 8.27 -16.54
C GLN A 258 34.28 6.90 -16.71
N GLY A 259 33.08 6.76 -16.14
CA GLY A 259 32.29 5.52 -16.14
C GLY A 259 32.41 4.65 -14.88
N GLU A 260 33.09 5.12 -13.84
CA GLU A 260 33.17 4.45 -12.55
C GLU A 260 31.99 4.84 -11.64
N ASP A 261 31.19 3.86 -11.23
CA ASP A 261 30.08 4.06 -10.30
C ASP A 261 30.59 4.07 -8.86
N LEU A 262 30.51 5.24 -8.21
CA LEU A 262 30.89 5.39 -6.81
C LEU A 262 29.87 4.76 -5.85
N ALA A 263 30.33 4.45 -4.64
CA ALA A 263 29.43 4.13 -3.53
C ALA A 263 28.47 5.30 -3.25
N VAL A 264 27.20 4.98 -3.03
CA VAL A 264 26.14 5.95 -2.76
C VAL A 264 25.20 5.47 -1.66
N ALA A 265 24.75 6.41 -0.84
CA ALA A 265 23.72 6.16 0.16
C ALA A 265 22.51 7.07 -0.04
N TYR A 266 21.33 6.46 0.02
CA TYR A 266 20.04 7.14 -0.07
C TYR A 266 19.22 6.86 1.18
N LYS A 267 18.46 7.86 1.62
CA LYS A 267 17.41 7.73 2.63
C LYS A 267 16.06 7.77 1.92
N LEU A 268 15.28 6.70 2.09
CA LEU A 268 13.94 6.51 1.53
C LEU A 268 12.93 6.71 2.65
N GLU A 269 12.12 7.76 2.57
CA GLU A 269 11.02 7.99 3.51
C GLU A 269 9.71 7.47 2.92
N TYR A 270 8.94 6.70 3.69
CA TYR A 270 7.65 6.19 3.24
C TYR A 270 6.67 7.35 3.03
N GLU A 271 6.16 7.50 1.80
CA GLU A 271 5.09 8.44 1.49
C GLU A 271 3.74 7.73 1.55
N GLU A 272 3.57 6.71 0.72
CA GLU A 272 2.29 6.03 0.52
C GLU A 272 2.48 4.55 0.18
N LEU A 273 1.54 3.72 0.63
CA LEU A 273 1.32 2.33 0.22
C LEU A 273 0.05 2.30 -0.63
N LEU A 274 0.19 1.81 -1.85
CA LEU A 274 -0.91 1.65 -2.80
C LEU A 274 -1.33 0.18 -2.82
N VAL A 275 -2.63 -0.06 -2.64
CA VAL A 275 -3.22 -1.39 -2.74
C VAL A 275 -4.35 -1.37 -3.74
N ARG A 276 -4.33 -2.28 -4.71
CA ARG A 276 -5.39 -2.40 -5.72
C ARG A 276 -6.71 -2.72 -5.02
N GLY A 277 -7.75 -1.92 -5.29
CA GLY A 277 -9.05 -2.02 -4.62
C GLY A 277 -9.71 -3.39 -4.80
N SER A 278 -9.55 -4.02 -5.96
CA SER A 278 -10.05 -5.39 -6.19
C SER A 278 -9.37 -6.44 -5.30
N GLN A 279 -8.06 -6.29 -5.07
CA GLN A 279 -7.31 -7.20 -4.19
C GLN A 279 -7.74 -6.97 -2.74
N LEU A 280 -7.86 -5.71 -2.33
CA LEU A 280 -8.32 -5.35 -0.99
C LEU A 280 -9.72 -5.91 -0.71
N LEU A 281 -10.66 -5.73 -1.65
CA LEU A 281 -12.03 -6.26 -1.54
C LEU A 281 -12.05 -7.78 -1.36
N LEU A 282 -11.32 -8.52 -2.19
CA LEU A 282 -11.26 -9.98 -2.09
C LEU A 282 -10.64 -10.45 -0.77
N MET A 283 -9.68 -9.70 -0.24
CA MET A 283 -9.05 -10.02 1.04
C MET A 283 -9.96 -9.68 2.23
N THR A 284 -10.75 -8.61 2.15
CA THR A 284 -11.79 -8.28 3.13
C THR A 284 -12.88 -9.34 3.17
N GLU A 285 -13.39 -9.78 2.01
CA GLU A 285 -14.39 -10.87 1.96
C GLU A 285 -13.83 -12.17 2.57
N LYS A 286 -12.59 -12.53 2.23
CA LYS A 286 -11.91 -13.70 2.81
C LYS A 286 -11.72 -13.57 4.32
N ALA A 287 -11.48 -12.37 4.84
CA ALA A 287 -11.37 -12.13 6.28
C ALA A 287 -12.69 -12.37 7.02
N GLU A 288 -13.82 -11.98 6.41
CA GLU A 288 -15.14 -12.24 6.98
C GLU A 288 -15.52 -13.73 6.90
N GLU A 289 -15.19 -14.42 5.80
CA GLU A 289 -15.38 -15.88 5.69
C GLU A 289 -14.62 -16.63 6.81
N GLN A 290 -13.35 -16.29 7.04
CA GLN A 290 -12.56 -16.87 8.12
C GLN A 290 -13.12 -16.56 9.51
N ARG A 291 -13.77 -15.40 9.68
CA ARG A 291 -14.39 -15.03 10.95
C ARG A 291 -15.56 -15.95 11.27
N GLU A 292 -16.43 -16.19 10.29
CA GLU A 292 -17.58 -17.09 10.45
C GLU A 292 -17.13 -18.51 10.81
N GLU A 293 -16.09 -19.01 10.14
CA GLU A 293 -15.47 -20.31 10.46
C GLU A 293 -14.83 -20.34 11.86
N ASN A 294 -14.10 -19.29 12.24
CA ASN A 294 -13.42 -19.23 13.54
C ASN A 294 -14.40 -19.11 14.72
N THR A 295 -15.56 -18.47 14.52
CA THR A 295 -16.65 -18.46 15.51
C THR A 295 -17.27 -19.85 15.73
N SER A 296 -17.04 -20.81 14.83
CA SER A 296 -17.45 -22.21 14.98
C SER A 296 -16.52 -23.06 15.87
N GLY A 297 -15.52 -22.46 16.54
CA GLY A 297 -14.83 -23.09 17.68
C GLY A 297 -13.34 -23.40 17.53
N LYS A 298 -12.63 -22.81 16.55
CA LYS A 298 -11.16 -22.95 16.41
C LYS A 298 -10.52 -21.59 16.11
N ALA A 299 -10.42 -20.73 17.13
CA ALA A 299 -9.69 -19.47 16.97
C ALA A 299 -8.17 -19.74 16.92
N ILE A 300 -7.53 -19.44 15.79
CA ILE A 300 -6.07 -19.43 15.66
C ILE A 300 -5.57 -18.08 16.18
N ILE A 301 -4.86 -18.08 17.30
CA ILE A 301 -4.28 -16.89 17.91
C ILE A 301 -2.86 -16.73 17.40
N ILE A 302 -2.57 -15.63 16.69
CA ILE A 302 -1.22 -15.29 16.24
C ILE A 302 -0.71 -14.16 17.12
N ALA A 303 0.36 -14.42 17.86
CA ALA A 303 1.11 -13.40 18.59
C ALA A 303 2.19 -12.83 17.68
N SER A 304 2.30 -11.50 17.63
CA SER A 304 3.44 -10.84 16.99
C SER A 304 4.73 -11.14 17.75
N ILE A 305 5.79 -11.52 17.05
CA ILE A 305 7.15 -11.71 17.60
C ILE A 305 7.90 -10.37 17.59
#